data_AF-A0A928VCB0-F1
#
_entry.id   AF-A0A928VCB0-F1
#
_cell.length_a   1.000
_cell.length_b   1.000
_cell.length_c   1.000
_cell.angle_alpha   90.00
_cell.angle_beta   90.00
_cell.angle_gamma   90.00
#
_symmetry.space_group_name_H-M   'P 1'
#
loop_
_entity.id
_entity.type
_entity.pdbx_description
1 polymer ?
#
loop_
_entity_poly.entity_id
_entity_poly.type
_entity_poly.pdbx_seq_one_letter_code
_entity_poly.pdbx_strand_id
1 'polypeptide(L)'
;MNSIEAQKQLTDRELIIFNSELDRKRKNTAIAYALYFFLGTIGGHKFYMGKPLAGFFYIVLLSLGFVFTLGGFASAFDTTATADDVSAVLAVGFLPLGLLGIMMLIDLFTIPGQIKKQEDRVRNDLLTRLVSSKA
;
A
#
# COMPACT_ATOMS: atom_id res chain seq x y z
N MET A 1 10.48 -27.33 0.35
CA MET A 1 10.59 -27.54 -1.11
C MET A 1 10.91 -26.22 -1.78
N ASN A 2 11.93 -26.18 -2.63
CA ASN A 2 12.22 -25.02 -3.47
C ASN A 2 11.18 -24.96 -4.61
N SER A 3 10.69 -23.76 -4.96
CA SER A 3 9.63 -23.60 -5.97
C SER A 3 10.00 -24.17 -7.34
N ILE A 4 11.31 -24.17 -7.68
CA ILE A 4 11.84 -24.72 -8.93
C ILE A 4 11.73 -26.26 -8.95
N GLU A 5 11.90 -26.89 -7.81
CA GLU A 5 11.90 -28.35 -7.68
C GLU A 5 10.48 -28.90 -7.77
N ALA A 6 9.51 -28.18 -7.18
CA ALA A 6 8.10 -28.49 -7.33
C ALA A 6 7.61 -28.31 -8.77
N GLN A 7 8.06 -27.28 -9.49
CA GLN A 7 7.73 -27.09 -10.91
C GLN A 7 8.23 -28.23 -11.80
N LYS A 8 9.41 -28.78 -11.52
CA LYS A 8 9.97 -29.93 -12.25
C LYS A 8 9.18 -31.22 -12.08
N GLN A 9 8.36 -31.33 -11.03
CA GLN A 9 7.53 -32.50 -10.78
C GLN A 9 6.19 -32.44 -11.52
N LEU A 10 5.81 -31.28 -12.07
CA LEU A 10 4.58 -31.09 -12.81
C LEU A 10 4.69 -31.64 -14.24
N THR A 11 3.60 -32.20 -14.74
CA THR A 11 3.44 -32.54 -16.16
C THR A 11 3.30 -31.27 -17.01
N ASP A 12 3.55 -31.36 -18.32
CA ASP A 12 3.42 -30.22 -19.23
C ASP A 12 2.03 -29.57 -19.18
N ARG A 13 0.98 -30.38 -19.01
CA ARG A 13 -0.40 -29.90 -18.88
C ARG A 13 -0.63 -29.14 -17.58
N GLU A 14 -0.11 -29.65 -16.46
CA GLU A 14 -0.21 -29.00 -15.16
C GLU A 14 0.60 -27.69 -15.11
N LEU A 15 1.76 -27.64 -15.77
CA LEU A 15 2.58 -26.44 -15.87
C LEU A 15 1.85 -25.32 -16.63
N ILE A 16 1.14 -25.67 -17.71
CA ILE A 16 0.32 -24.70 -18.47
C ILE A 16 -0.82 -24.16 -17.59
N ILE A 17 -1.54 -25.05 -16.88
CA ILE A 17 -2.61 -24.65 -15.97
C ILE A 17 -2.06 -23.76 -14.85
N PHE A 18 -0.94 -24.17 -14.23
CA PHE A 18 -0.25 -23.42 -13.19
C PHE A 18 0.08 -21.99 -13.62
N ASN A 19 0.76 -21.82 -14.77
CA ASN A 19 1.12 -20.49 -15.27
C ASN A 19 -0.13 -19.65 -15.56
N SER A 20 -1.19 -20.26 -16.10
CA SER A 20 -2.45 -19.55 -16.35
C SER A 20 -3.14 -19.08 -15.07
N GLU A 21 -3.10 -19.88 -14.00
CA GLU A 21 -3.66 -19.52 -12.69
C GLU A 21 -2.81 -18.47 -11.97
N LEU A 22 -1.49 -18.56 -12.09
CA LEU A 22 -0.55 -17.62 -11.51
C LEU A 22 -0.69 -16.24 -12.15
N ASP A 23 -0.81 -16.19 -13.48
CA ASP A 23 -1.04 -14.94 -14.21
C ASP A 23 -2.40 -14.34 -13.91
N ARG A 24 -3.43 -15.18 -13.73
CA ARG A 24 -4.77 -14.72 -13.33
C ARG A 24 -4.81 -14.13 -11.92
N LYS A 25 -3.98 -14.64 -10.99
CA LYS A 25 -3.91 -14.16 -9.59
C LYS A 25 -2.84 -13.08 -9.37
N ARG A 26 -1.93 -12.86 -10.32
CA ARG A 26 -0.91 -11.81 -10.26
C ARG A 26 -1.59 -10.43 -10.28
N LYS A 27 -1.27 -9.61 -9.29
CA LYS A 27 -1.73 -8.20 -9.23
C LYS A 27 -0.80 -7.33 -10.08
N ASN A 28 -1.38 -6.39 -10.83
CA ASN A 28 -0.60 -5.49 -11.67
C ASN A 28 -0.01 -4.33 -10.86
N THR A 29 1.32 -4.22 -10.87
CA THR A 29 2.07 -3.13 -10.26
C THR A 29 1.70 -1.76 -10.81
N ALA A 30 1.39 -1.66 -12.11
CA ALA A 30 0.98 -0.40 -12.73
C ALA A 30 -0.35 0.11 -12.15
N ILE A 31 -1.31 -0.79 -11.88
CA ILE A 31 -2.59 -0.44 -11.26
C ILE A 31 -2.38 0.02 -9.82
N ALA A 32 -1.44 -0.59 -9.08
CA ALA A 32 -1.10 -0.16 -7.73
C ALA A 32 -0.50 1.27 -7.71
N TYR A 33 0.35 1.61 -8.68
CA TYR A 33 0.85 2.97 -8.84
C TYR A 33 -0.23 3.96 -9.28
N ALA A 34 -1.13 3.57 -10.18
CA ALA A 34 -2.26 4.40 -10.57
C ALA A 34 -3.17 4.70 -9.35
N LEU A 35 -3.47 3.69 -8.52
CA LEU A 35 -4.21 3.88 -7.27
C LEU A 35 -3.46 4.74 -6.26
N TYR A 36 -2.13 4.63 -6.20
CA TYR A 36 -1.31 5.50 -5.35
C TYR A 36 -1.39 6.96 -5.81
N PHE A 37 -1.40 7.23 -7.12
CA PHE A 37 -1.52 8.60 -7.63
C PHE A 37 -2.89 9.22 -7.35
N PHE A 38 -3.98 8.49 -7.60
CA PHE A 38 -5.34 9.00 -7.42
C PHE A 38 -5.84 8.95 -5.98
N LEU A 39 -5.38 7.98 -5.19
CA LEU A 39 -5.93 7.66 -3.87
C LEU A 39 -4.86 7.63 -2.76
N GLY A 40 -3.65 8.11 -3.05
CA GLY A 40 -2.50 8.03 -2.15
C GLY A 40 -2.65 8.85 -0.88
N THR A 41 -3.25 10.04 -0.95
CA THR A 41 -3.45 10.90 0.24
C THR A 41 -4.45 10.29 1.21
N ILE A 42 -5.42 9.55 0.68
CA ILE A 42 -6.45 8.83 1.45
C ILE A 42 -5.95 7.44 1.90
N GLY A 43 -4.83 6.95 1.36
CA GLY A 43 -4.26 5.63 1.69
C GLY A 43 -4.93 4.45 0.97
N GLY A 44 -5.64 4.70 -0.11
CA GLY A 44 -6.42 3.68 -0.83
C GLY A 44 -5.57 2.62 -1.54
N HIS A 45 -4.32 2.92 -1.89
CA HIS A 45 -3.37 1.95 -2.44
C HIS A 45 -3.09 0.78 -1.49
N LYS A 46 -3.15 0.98 -0.16
CA LYS A 46 -3.00 -0.10 0.83
C LYS A 46 -4.22 -1.01 0.94
N PHE A 47 -5.41 -0.50 0.65
CA PHE A 47 -6.62 -1.33 0.58
C PHE A 47 -6.54 -2.33 -0.58
N TYR A 48 -6.01 -1.90 -1.75
CA TYR A 48 -5.81 -2.79 -2.90
C TYR A 48 -4.80 -3.92 -2.63
N MET A 49 -3.77 -3.62 -1.83
CA MET A 49 -2.78 -4.60 -1.41
C MET A 49 -3.26 -5.51 -0.25
N GLY A 50 -4.51 -5.39 0.21
CA GLY A 50 -5.09 -6.27 1.23
C GLY A 50 -4.62 -5.97 2.66
N LYS A 51 -4.18 -4.73 2.93
CA LYS A 51 -3.73 -4.28 4.25
C LYS A 51 -4.65 -3.15 4.78
N PRO A 52 -5.91 -3.44 5.15
CA PRO A 52 -6.89 -2.42 5.54
C PRO A 52 -6.46 -1.63 6.78
N LEU A 53 -5.81 -2.30 7.75
CA LEU A 53 -5.36 -1.66 8.99
C LEU A 53 -4.39 -0.50 8.72
N ALA A 54 -3.49 -0.68 7.75
CA ALA A 54 -2.51 0.32 7.40
C ALA A 54 -3.09 1.43 6.51
N GLY A 55 -4.22 1.20 5.82
CA GLY A 55 -5.01 2.26 5.18
C GLY A 55 -5.79 3.10 6.19
N PHE A 56 -6.31 2.48 7.27
CA PHE A 56 -6.97 3.20 8.36
C PHE A 56 -6.03 4.19 9.06
N PHE A 57 -4.77 3.80 9.30
CA PHE A 57 -3.75 4.71 9.82
C PHE A 57 -3.57 5.96 8.94
N TYR A 58 -3.61 5.83 7.61
CA TYR A 58 -3.52 6.97 6.71
C TYR A 58 -4.72 7.91 6.83
N ILE A 59 -5.95 7.38 6.92
CA ILE A 59 -7.15 8.21 7.06
C ILE A 59 -7.16 8.94 8.41
N VAL A 60 -6.72 8.29 9.49
CA VAL A 60 -6.61 8.91 10.81
C VAL A 60 -5.53 9.99 10.81
N LEU A 61 -4.35 9.70 10.23
CA LEU A 61 -3.25 10.65 10.16
C LEU A 61 -3.60 11.85 9.25
N LEU A 62 -4.28 11.59 8.13
CA LEU A 62 -4.80 12.61 7.22
C LEU A 62 -5.85 13.46 7.91
N SER A 63 -6.84 12.85 8.57
CA SER A 63 -7.89 13.59 9.30
C SER A 63 -7.30 14.45 10.41
N LEU A 64 -6.35 13.90 11.17
CA LEU A 64 -5.66 14.64 12.22
C LEU A 64 -4.82 15.79 11.64
N GLY A 65 -4.02 15.51 10.61
CA GLY A 65 -3.26 16.55 9.91
C GLY A 65 -4.15 17.64 9.33
N PHE A 66 -5.24 17.24 8.66
CA PHE A 66 -6.20 18.16 8.05
C PHE A 66 -6.90 19.04 9.08
N VAL A 67 -7.34 18.50 10.22
CA VAL A 67 -7.94 19.28 11.31
C VAL A 67 -6.95 20.29 11.89
N PHE A 68 -5.70 19.89 12.11
CA PHE A 68 -4.66 20.77 12.64
C PHE A 68 -4.24 21.86 11.63
N THR A 69 -4.07 21.51 10.35
CA THR A 69 -3.72 22.51 9.32
C THR A 69 -4.87 23.38 8.90
N LEU A 70 -6.10 22.88 8.84
CA LEU A 70 -7.26 23.70 8.51
C LEU A 70 -7.56 24.67 9.65
N GLY A 71 -7.44 24.23 10.91
CA GLY A 71 -7.53 25.11 12.07
C GLY A 71 -6.47 26.21 12.05
N GLY A 72 -5.23 25.88 11.67
CA GLY A 72 -4.13 26.85 11.51
C GLY A 72 -4.22 27.77 10.31
N PHE A 73 -4.73 27.25 9.21
CA PHE A 73 -4.96 28.03 8.02
C PHE A 73 -6.13 28.99 8.20
N ALA A 74 -7.17 28.57 8.91
CA ALA A 74 -8.29 29.43 9.30
C ALA A 74 -7.85 30.52 10.30
N SER A 75 -6.99 30.19 11.27
CA SER A 75 -6.45 31.19 12.20
C SER A 75 -5.49 32.18 11.53
N ALA A 76 -4.85 31.83 10.41
CA ALA A 76 -4.06 32.77 9.60
C ALA A 76 -4.90 33.84 8.88
N PHE A 77 -6.23 33.67 8.83
CA PHE A 77 -7.17 34.65 8.27
C PHE A 77 -7.92 35.47 9.34
N ASP A 78 -7.78 35.09 10.62
CA ASP A 78 -8.42 35.80 11.73
C ASP A 78 -7.52 36.96 12.22
N THR A 79 -8.04 38.18 12.23
CA THR A 79 -7.28 39.41 12.57
C THR A 79 -6.91 39.47 14.06
N THR A 80 -7.44 38.57 14.88
CA THR A 80 -7.10 38.39 16.30
C THR A 80 -5.98 37.38 16.57
N ALA A 81 -5.44 36.71 15.55
CA ALA A 81 -4.36 35.76 15.74
C ALA A 81 -3.05 36.47 16.14
N THR A 82 -2.54 36.16 17.32
CA THR A 82 -1.24 36.66 17.76
C THR A 82 -0.11 35.94 17.01
N ALA A 83 1.06 36.58 16.85
CA ALA A 83 2.21 35.98 16.15
C ALA A 83 2.67 34.65 16.79
N ASP A 84 2.41 34.49 18.09
CA ASP A 84 2.73 33.30 18.87
C ASP A 84 1.75 32.14 18.56
N ASP A 85 0.49 32.45 18.24
CA ASP A 85 -0.51 31.46 17.84
C ASP A 85 -0.27 30.97 16.40
N VAL A 86 0.08 31.88 15.48
CA VAL A 86 0.29 31.51 14.07
C VAL A 86 1.53 30.63 13.90
N SER A 87 2.62 30.94 14.60
CA SER A 87 3.86 30.16 14.53
C SER A 87 3.70 28.74 15.10
N ALA A 88 2.96 28.59 16.20
CA ALA A 88 2.66 27.29 16.80
C ALA A 88 1.75 26.44 15.90
N VAL A 89 0.68 27.01 15.33
CA VAL A 89 -0.24 26.21 14.52
C VAL A 89 0.34 25.83 13.15
N LEU A 90 1.20 26.68 12.56
CA LEU A 90 1.98 26.30 11.39
C LEU A 90 2.96 25.16 11.73
N ALA A 91 3.74 25.27 12.81
CA ALA A 91 4.69 24.22 13.21
C ALA A 91 4.00 22.89 13.53
N VAL A 92 2.87 22.92 14.25
CA VAL A 92 2.12 21.72 14.62
C VAL A 92 1.32 21.15 13.46
N GLY A 93 0.82 21.98 12.53
CA GLY A 93 0.08 21.54 11.35
C GLY A 93 0.97 20.87 10.30
N PHE A 94 2.19 21.37 10.06
CA PHE A 94 3.12 20.75 9.10
C PHE A 94 3.70 19.42 9.60
N LEU A 95 3.72 19.16 10.90
CA LEU A 95 4.27 17.93 11.48
C LEU A 95 3.54 16.64 11.01
N PRO A 96 2.20 16.53 11.11
CA PRO A 96 1.47 15.37 10.59
C PRO A 96 1.48 15.29 9.06
N LEU A 97 1.50 16.41 8.34
CA LEU A 97 1.63 16.43 6.87
C LEU A 97 3.02 16.00 6.39
N GLY A 98 4.07 16.42 7.08
CA GLY A 98 5.44 15.99 6.83
C GLY A 98 5.59 14.49 7.09
N LEU A 99 5.03 13.99 8.18
CA LEU A 99 5.01 12.56 8.46
C LEU A 99 4.21 11.78 7.41
N LEU A 100 3.05 12.29 6.99
CA LEU A 100 2.23 11.69 5.93
C LEU A 100 2.96 11.68 4.59
N GLY A 101 3.69 12.75 4.25
CA GLY A 101 4.53 12.84 3.06
C GLY A 101 5.69 11.83 3.08
N ILE A 102 6.37 11.68 4.23
CA ILE A 102 7.42 10.68 4.41
C ILE A 102 6.85 9.26 4.27
N MET A 103 5.69 8.99 4.89
CA MET A 103 5.00 7.70 4.74
C MET A 103 4.62 7.43 3.28
N MET A 104 4.15 8.45 2.56
CA MET A 104 3.85 8.36 1.13
C MET A 104 5.08 7.97 0.31
N LEU A 105 6.24 8.58 0.61
CA LEU A 105 7.51 8.27 -0.02
C LEU A 105 7.94 6.82 0.26
N ILE A 106 7.83 6.37 1.51
CA ILE A 106 8.14 4.98 1.88
C ILE A 106 7.22 4.01 1.13
N ASP A 107 5.94 4.33 0.99
CA ASP A 107 4.99 3.48 0.27
C ASP A 107 5.32 3.38 -1.22
N LEU A 108 5.82 4.45 -1.86
CA LEU A 108 6.27 4.44 -3.26
C LEU A 108 7.33 3.33 -3.50
N PHE A 109 8.28 3.20 -2.57
CA PHE A 109 9.30 2.14 -2.63
C PHE A 109 8.80 0.77 -2.14
N THR A 110 7.74 0.74 -1.33
CA THR A 110 7.25 -0.49 -0.70
C THR A 110 6.28 -1.27 -1.60
N ILE A 111 5.56 -0.61 -2.52
CA ILE A 111 4.62 -1.25 -3.49
C ILE A 111 5.24 -2.46 -4.22
N PRO A 112 6.42 -2.36 -4.89
CA PRO A 112 6.98 -3.48 -5.64
C PRO A 112 7.30 -4.68 -4.74
N GLY A 113 7.78 -4.43 -3.52
CA GLY A 113 8.07 -5.48 -2.55
C GLY A 113 6.83 -6.24 -2.08
N GLN A 114 5.70 -5.54 -1.91
CA GLN A 114 4.45 -6.16 -1.45
C GLN A 114 3.79 -7.03 -2.52
N ILE A 115 3.88 -6.64 -3.79
CA ILE A 115 3.32 -7.41 -4.91
C ILE A 115 4.09 -8.71 -5.11
N LYS A 116 5.43 -8.63 -5.10
CA LYS A 116 6.29 -9.81 -5.21
C LYS A 116 5.99 -10.84 -4.10
N LYS A 117 5.81 -10.36 -2.86
CA LYS A 117 5.48 -11.23 -1.72
C LYS A 117 4.09 -11.89 -1.83
N GLN A 118 3.12 -11.25 -2.51
CA GLN A 118 1.82 -11.89 -2.78
C GLN A 118 1.93 -12.92 -3.89
N GLU A 119 2.68 -12.61 -4.95
CA GLU A 119 2.95 -13.55 -6.04
C GLU A 119 3.62 -14.83 -5.53
N ASP A 120 4.64 -14.70 -4.68
CA ASP A 120 5.35 -15.85 -4.11
C ASP A 120 4.44 -16.73 -3.25
N ARG A 121 3.49 -16.15 -2.51
CA ARG A 121 2.50 -16.92 -1.74
C ARG A 121 1.55 -17.70 -2.63
N VAL A 122 1.01 -17.03 -3.65
CA VAL A 122 0.09 -17.66 -4.60
C VAL A 122 0.80 -18.77 -5.37
N ARG A 123 2.02 -18.50 -5.84
CA ARG A 123 2.90 -19.48 -6.49
C ARG A 123 3.05 -20.73 -5.62
N ASN A 124 3.41 -20.58 -4.36
CA ASN A 124 3.63 -21.72 -3.46
C ASN A 124 2.33 -22.49 -3.14
N ASP A 125 1.20 -21.81 -2.94
CA ASP A 125 -0.10 -22.47 -2.71
C ASP A 125 -0.52 -23.32 -3.91
N LEU A 126 -0.35 -22.81 -5.14
CA LEU A 126 -0.64 -23.54 -6.37
C LEU A 126 0.29 -24.75 -6.55
N LEU A 127 1.59 -24.60 -6.28
CA LEU A 127 2.55 -25.70 -6.35
C LEU A 127 2.20 -26.82 -5.36
N THR A 128 1.86 -26.47 -4.13
CA THR A 128 1.45 -27.46 -3.12
C THR A 128 0.19 -28.21 -3.54
N ARG A 129 -0.81 -27.52 -4.10
CA ARG A 129 -2.06 -28.16 -4.58
C ARG A 129 -1.81 -29.12 -5.75
N LEU A 130 -1.01 -28.72 -6.72
CA LEU A 130 -0.74 -29.56 -7.90
C LEU A 130 0.14 -30.76 -7.56
N VAL A 131 1.19 -30.58 -6.75
CA VAL A 131 2.03 -31.70 -6.30
C VAL A 131 1.22 -32.66 -5.42
N SER A 132 0.40 -32.14 -4.51
CA SER A 132 -0.46 -32.99 -3.66
C SER A 132 -1.54 -33.72 -4.43
N SER A 133 -1.98 -33.23 -5.60
CA SER A 133 -2.94 -33.94 -6.45
C SER A 133 -2.31 -35.12 -7.19
N LYS A 134 -0.97 -35.17 -7.26
CA LYS A 134 -0.20 -36.18 -7.98
C LYS A 134 0.25 -37.33 -7.07
N ALA A 135 0.37 -37.08 -5.77
CA ALA A 135 0.71 -38.07 -4.74
C ALA A 135 -0.52 -38.91 -4.39
#